data_AF-A0A172UFU9-F1
#
_entry.id   AF-A0A172UFU9-F1
#
_cell.length_a   1.000
_cell.length_b   1.000
_cell.length_c   1.000
_cell.angle_alpha   90.00
_cell.angle_beta   90.00
_cell.angle_gamma   90.00
#
_symmetry.space_group_name_H-M   'P 1'
#
loop_
_entity.id
_entity.type
_entity.pdbx_description
1 polymer ?
#
loop_
_entity_poly.entity_id
_entity_poly.type
_entity_poly.pdbx_seq_one_letter_code
_entity_poly.pdbx_strand_id
1 'polypeptide(L)'
;MADDAPRGAVSTFCAEHGISRKSFYALRQRAKTDGQAEVLEPKSRRPKSSPSKLTEEVRQQAVAVRAALEASGRDHGPISVYDKMHAMGLPQVPSVAALARIFREAGVARLEPMKKPRSV
;
A
#
# COMPACT_ATOMS: atom_id res chain seq x y z
N MET A 1 33.07 8.86 20.47
CA MET A 1 33.11 10.02 21.38
C MET A 1 31.67 10.34 21.77
N ALA A 2 31.26 10.00 22.99
CA ALA A 2 29.89 10.20 23.43
C ALA A 2 29.87 10.72 24.86
N ASP A 3 28.98 11.70 25.07
CA ASP A 3 28.24 11.90 26.32
C ASP A 3 28.96 12.59 27.51
N ASP A 4 29.60 13.74 27.27
CA ASP A 4 29.93 14.70 28.35
C ASP A 4 28.99 15.92 28.33
N ALA A 5 27.70 15.67 28.07
CA ALA A 5 26.68 16.70 28.22
C ALA A 5 26.27 16.77 29.71
N PRO A 6 26.16 17.96 30.31
CA PRO A 6 25.74 18.08 31.70
C PRO A 6 24.40 17.39 31.91
N ARG A 7 24.25 16.69 33.04
CA ARG A 7 22.99 15.98 33.34
C ARG A 7 21.82 16.95 33.24
N GLY A 8 20.82 16.57 32.44
CA GLY A 8 19.64 17.40 32.19
C GLY A 8 19.70 18.24 30.91
N ALA A 9 20.82 18.28 30.17
CA ALA A 9 20.94 19.03 28.91
C ALA A 9 19.81 18.71 27.91
N VAL A 10 19.45 17.43 27.77
CA VAL A 10 18.33 17.02 26.90
C VAL A 10 16.98 17.51 27.43
N SER A 11 16.80 17.53 28.75
CA SER A 11 15.56 18.02 29.37
C SER A 11 15.40 19.53 29.18
N THR A 12 16.47 20.29 29.37
CA THR A 12 16.50 21.74 29.12
C THR A 12 16.24 22.05 27.66
N PHE A 13 16.96 21.39 26.74
CA PHE A 13 16.74 21.51 25.29
C PHE A 13 15.30 21.19 24.88
N CYS A 14 14.73 20.13 25.44
CA CYS A 14 13.34 19.74 25.17
C CYS A 14 12.34 20.82 25.65
N ALA A 15 12.60 21.43 26.81
CA ALA A 15 11.76 22.49 27.35
C ALA A 15 11.86 23.78 26.52
N GLU A 16 13.07 24.18 26.13
CA GLU A 16 13.33 25.37 25.32
C GLU A 16 12.71 25.28 23.91
N HIS A 17 12.79 24.11 23.27
CA HIS A 17 12.29 23.90 21.91
C HIS A 17 10.87 23.33 21.85
N GLY A 18 10.19 23.17 22.98
CA GLY A 18 8.80 22.69 23.03
C GLY A 18 8.60 21.26 22.52
N ILE A 19 9.64 20.41 22.58
CA ILE A 19 9.58 19.02 22.14
C ILE A 19 9.57 18.06 23.33
N SER A 20 8.86 16.94 23.21
CA SER A 20 8.94 15.91 24.24
C SER A 20 10.29 15.19 24.19
N ARG A 21 10.80 14.75 25.36
CA ARG A 21 11.99 13.88 25.44
C ARG A 21 11.85 12.62 24.56
N LYS A 22 10.63 12.07 24.46
CA LYS A 22 10.32 10.92 23.61
C LYS A 22 10.54 11.24 22.12
N SER A 23 10.10 12.41 21.67
CA SER A 23 10.33 12.90 20.30
C SER A 23 11.82 13.11 20.03
N PHE A 24 12.56 13.71 20.97
CA PHE A 24 14.00 13.91 20.84
C PHE A 24 14.74 12.58 20.62
N TYR A 25 14.50 11.58 21.46
CA TYR A 25 15.16 10.28 21.28
C TYR A 25 14.69 9.54 20.03
N ALA A 26 13.43 9.70 19.61
CA ALA A 26 12.96 9.14 18.35
C ALA A 26 13.69 9.75 17.14
N LEU A 27 13.90 11.08 17.13
CA LEU A 27 14.66 11.78 16.09
C LEU A 27 16.14 11.42 16.14
N ARG A 28 16.75 11.34 17.33
CA ARG A 28 18.15 10.91 17.52
C ARG A 28 18.39 9.49 17.01
N GLN A 29 17.46 8.57 17.24
CA GLN A 29 17.57 7.21 16.71
C GLN A 29 17.44 7.18 15.19
N ARG A 30 16.48 7.92 14.62
CA ARG A 30 16.37 8.06 13.15
C ARG A 30 17.63 8.66 12.53
N ALA A 31 18.21 9.69 13.14
CA ALA A 31 19.45 10.31 12.67
C ALA A 31 20.62 9.31 12.58
N LYS A 32 20.65 8.34 13.49
CA LYS A 32 21.67 7.28 13.52
C LYS A 32 21.43 6.20 12.47
N THR A 33 20.17 5.82 12.23
CA THR A 33 19.82 4.72 11.31
C THR A 33 19.75 5.18 9.86
N ASP A 34 19.13 6.33 9.63
CA ASP A 34 18.73 6.82 8.30
C ASP A 34 19.60 8.00 7.81
N GLY A 35 20.43 8.57 8.70
CA GLY A 35 21.23 9.78 8.43
C GLY A 35 20.51 11.07 8.82
N GLN A 36 21.28 12.14 9.06
CA GLN A 36 20.76 13.40 9.62
C GLN A 36 19.76 14.12 8.69
N ALA A 37 19.94 14.01 7.37
CA ALA A 37 19.06 14.63 6.38
C ALA A 37 17.67 13.98 6.34
N GLU A 38 17.58 12.65 6.51
CA GLU A 38 16.30 11.92 6.47
C GLU A 38 15.39 12.20 7.67
N VAL A 39 15.91 12.80 8.74
CA VAL A 39 15.12 13.12 9.95
C VAL A 39 14.17 14.29 9.71
N LEU A 40 14.56 15.21 8.82
CA LEU A 40 13.79 16.43 8.51
C LEU A 40 12.73 16.20 7.43
N GLU A 41 12.91 15.17 6.62
CA GLU A 41 11.94 14.82 5.57
C GLU A 41 10.65 14.22 6.17
N PRO A 42 9.46 14.74 5.82
CA PRO A 42 8.19 14.19 6.26
C PRO A 42 8.01 12.73 5.80
N LYS A 43 8.26 11.76 6.69
CA LYS A 43 7.99 10.34 6.40
C LYS A 43 6.49 10.05 6.40
N SER A 44 6.08 9.14 5.52
CA SER A 44 4.70 8.68 5.43
C SER A 44 4.17 8.20 6.78
N ARG A 45 3.00 8.69 7.18
CA ARG A 45 2.26 8.24 8.37
C ARG A 45 1.40 7.00 8.11
N ARG A 46 1.45 6.44 6.89
CA ARG A 46 0.66 5.28 6.51
C ARG A 46 1.13 4.06 7.30
N PRO A 47 0.22 3.20 7.81
CA PRO A 47 0.61 1.94 8.42
C PRO A 47 1.43 1.09 7.44
N LYS A 48 2.48 0.44 7.96
CA LYS A 48 3.43 -0.36 7.17
C LYS A 48 2.76 -1.55 6.47
N SER A 49 1.70 -2.09 7.04
CA SER A 49 0.89 -3.15 6.44
C SER A 49 -0.60 -2.88 6.68
N SER A 50 -1.44 -3.36 5.76
CA SER A 50 -2.89 -3.38 5.91
C SER A 50 -3.33 -4.84 5.89
N PRO A 51 -4.03 -5.36 6.91
CA PRO A 51 -4.50 -6.74 6.94
C PRO A 51 -5.53 -7.03 5.85
N SER A 52 -6.17 -6.00 5.29
CA SER A 52 -7.06 -6.12 4.13
C SER A 52 -6.33 -6.03 2.78
N LYS A 53 -4.99 -5.99 2.79
CA LYS A 53 -4.21 -6.00 1.56
C LYS A 53 -4.26 -7.40 0.98
N LEU A 54 -4.93 -7.52 -0.17
CA LEU A 54 -4.86 -8.71 -1.01
C LEU A 54 -3.40 -9.10 -1.24
N THR A 55 -3.07 -10.37 -1.04
CA THR A 55 -1.72 -10.86 -1.28
C THR A 55 -1.38 -10.72 -2.76
N GLU A 56 -0.10 -10.57 -3.05
CA GLU A 56 0.37 -10.45 -4.42
C GLU A 56 0.05 -11.73 -5.23
N GLU A 57 0.02 -12.89 -4.57
CA GLU A 57 -0.36 -14.17 -5.17
C GLU A 57 -1.80 -14.14 -5.70
N VAL A 58 -2.76 -13.64 -4.90
CA VAL A 58 -4.17 -13.54 -5.32
C VAL A 58 -4.32 -12.57 -6.48
N ARG A 59 -3.52 -11.49 -6.50
CA ARG A 59 -3.47 -10.55 -7.63
C ARG A 59 -2.99 -11.22 -8.90
N GLN A 60 -1.88 -11.96 -8.84
CA GLN A 60 -1.32 -12.69 -9.97
C GLN A 60 -2.29 -13.76 -10.48
N GLN A 61 -2.92 -14.50 -9.56
CA GLN A 61 -3.89 -15.53 -9.91
C GLN A 61 -5.11 -14.95 -10.61
N ALA A 62 -5.63 -13.81 -10.16
CA ALA A 62 -6.72 -13.11 -10.85
C ALA A 62 -6.36 -12.71 -12.28
N VAL A 63 -5.13 -12.22 -12.51
CA VAL A 63 -4.64 -11.87 -13.85
C VAL A 63 -4.48 -13.12 -14.72
N ALA A 64 -3.97 -14.22 -14.16
CA ALA A 64 -3.83 -15.49 -14.87
C ALA A 64 -5.20 -16.07 -15.28
N VAL A 65 -6.20 -16.03 -14.40
CA VAL A 65 -7.57 -16.47 -14.72
C VAL A 65 -8.17 -15.61 -15.83
N ARG A 66 -7.97 -14.29 -15.78
CA ARG A 66 -8.39 -13.38 -16.86
C ARG A 66 -7.74 -13.76 -18.19
N ALA A 67 -6.43 -13.99 -18.21
CA ALA A 67 -5.69 -14.37 -19.41
C ALA A 67 -6.17 -15.73 -19.97
N ALA A 68 -6.47 -16.70 -19.10
CA ALA A 68 -7.03 -17.99 -19.52
C ALA A 68 -8.43 -17.85 -20.13
N LEU A 69 -9.27 -16.96 -19.57
CA LEU A 69 -10.59 -16.66 -20.12
C LEU A 69 -10.48 -15.99 -21.49
N GLU A 70 -9.58 -15.01 -21.62
CA GLU A 70 -9.26 -14.32 -22.88
C GLU A 70 -8.76 -15.30 -23.95
N ALA A 71 -7.83 -16.20 -23.61
CA ALA A 71 -7.33 -17.23 -24.52
C ALA A 71 -8.40 -18.23 -24.96
N SER A 72 -9.40 -18.49 -24.10
CA SER A 72 -10.54 -19.35 -24.44
C SER A 72 -11.67 -18.64 -25.22
N GLY A 73 -11.50 -17.35 -25.55
CA GLY A 73 -12.51 -16.56 -26.24
C GLY A 73 -13.78 -16.30 -25.43
N ARG A 74 -13.69 -16.44 -24.10
CA ARG A 74 -14.81 -16.24 -23.17
C ARG A 74 -14.80 -14.82 -22.60
N ASP A 75 -15.92 -14.41 -22.02
CA ASP A 75 -16.00 -13.16 -21.27
C ASP A 75 -14.94 -13.14 -20.17
N HIS A 76 -14.07 -12.14 -20.23
CA HIS A 76 -12.93 -11.96 -19.33
C HIS A 76 -13.12 -10.72 -18.42
N GLY A 77 -14.40 -10.41 -18.15
CA GLY A 77 -14.78 -9.32 -17.25
C GLY A 77 -14.52 -9.68 -15.78
N PRO A 78 -14.53 -8.67 -14.88
CA PRO A 78 -14.35 -8.89 -13.44
C PRO A 78 -15.36 -9.87 -12.81
N ILE A 79 -16.59 -9.92 -13.33
CA ILE A 79 -17.63 -10.85 -12.85
C ILE A 79 -17.30 -12.28 -13.29
N SER A 80 -16.98 -12.48 -14.57
CA SER A 80 -16.61 -13.80 -15.11
C SER A 80 -15.36 -14.38 -14.44
N VAL A 81 -14.38 -13.51 -14.12
CA VAL A 81 -13.19 -13.93 -13.35
C VAL A 81 -13.57 -14.29 -11.91
N TYR A 82 -14.45 -13.52 -11.26
CA TYR A 82 -14.94 -13.82 -9.92
C TYR A 82 -15.61 -15.20 -9.87
N ASP A 83 -16.54 -15.47 -10.79
CA ASP A 83 -17.25 -16.74 -10.86
C ASP A 83 -16.28 -17.90 -11.13
N LYS A 84 -15.29 -17.69 -12.00
CA LYS A 84 -14.28 -18.71 -12.30
C LYS A 84 -13.37 -18.99 -11.10
N MET A 85 -12.92 -17.94 -10.40
CA MET A 85 -12.12 -18.07 -9.18
C MET A 85 -12.91 -18.76 -8.05
N HIS A 86 -14.21 -18.48 -7.96
CA HIS A 86 -15.10 -19.13 -7.00
C HIS A 86 -15.32 -20.62 -7.35
N ALA A 87 -15.54 -20.93 -8.63
CA ALA A 87 -15.67 -22.31 -9.11
C ALA A 87 -14.37 -23.12 -8.97
N MET A 88 -13.20 -22.46 -8.94
CA MET A 88 -11.90 -23.10 -8.65
C MET A 88 -11.70 -23.40 -7.16
N GLY A 89 -12.65 -23.02 -6.28
CA GLY A 89 -12.57 -23.31 -4.84
C GLY A 89 -11.52 -22.47 -4.10
N LEU A 90 -11.16 -21.30 -4.63
CA LEU A 90 -10.15 -20.47 -4.00
C LEU A 90 -10.65 -19.91 -2.66
N PRO A 91 -9.88 -20.03 -1.56
CA PRO A 91 -10.33 -19.68 -0.22
C PRO A 91 -10.53 -18.17 -0.03
N GLN A 92 -9.85 -17.34 -0.82
CA GLN A 92 -10.02 -15.89 -0.81
C GLN A 92 -10.24 -15.38 -2.23
N VAL A 93 -11.51 -15.21 -2.59
CA VAL A 93 -11.88 -14.57 -3.85
C VAL A 93 -12.03 -13.05 -3.59
N PRO A 94 -11.20 -12.19 -4.22
CA PRO A 94 -11.38 -10.75 -4.16
C PRO A 94 -12.75 -10.36 -4.69
N SER A 95 -13.36 -9.32 -4.12
CA SER A 95 -14.60 -8.77 -4.65
C SER A 95 -14.43 -8.33 -6.11
N VAL A 96 -15.52 -8.32 -6.88
CA VAL A 96 -15.56 -7.85 -8.27
C VAL A 96 -14.93 -6.45 -8.41
N ALA A 97 -15.17 -5.56 -7.43
CA ALA A 97 -14.57 -4.22 -7.40
C ALA A 97 -13.04 -4.26 -7.20
N ALA A 98 -12.54 -5.16 -6.36
CA ALA A 98 -11.11 -5.36 -6.16
C ALA A 98 -10.44 -5.94 -7.43
N LEU A 99 -11.08 -6.92 -8.09
CA LEU A 99 -10.64 -7.43 -9.39
C LEU A 99 -10.57 -6.33 -10.45
N ALA A 100 -11.59 -5.48 -10.55
CA ALA A 100 -11.60 -4.34 -11.47
C ALA A 100 -10.51 -3.30 -11.17
N ARG A 101 -10.10 -3.13 -9.90
CA ARG A 101 -8.95 -2.28 -9.52
C ARG A 101 -7.63 -2.95 -9.90
N ILE A 102 -7.48 -4.24 -9.59
CA ILE A 102 -6.32 -5.06 -9.96
C ILE A 102 -6.10 -5.02 -11.48
N PHE A 103 -7.15 -5.20 -12.28
CA PHE A 103 -7.02 -5.20 -13.74
C PHE A 103 -6.65 -3.84 -14.31
N ARG A 104 -7.09 -2.74 -13.67
CA ARG A 104 -6.64 -1.38 -14.03
C ARG A 104 -5.19 -1.15 -13.66
N GLU A 105 -4.79 -1.54 -12.45
CA GLU A 105 -3.39 -1.41 -11.99
C GLU A 105 -2.43 -2.27 -12.83
N ALA A 106 -2.86 -3.46 -13.25
CA ALA A 106 -2.09 -4.35 -14.10
C ALA A 106 -2.13 -3.96 -15.60
N GLY A 107 -2.87 -2.92 -15.98
CA GLY A 107 -2.97 -2.46 -17.38
C GLY A 107 -3.74 -3.40 -18.32
N VAL A 108 -4.36 -4.46 -17.79
CA VAL A 108 -5.06 -5.48 -18.58
C VAL A 108 -6.52 -5.10 -18.87
N ALA A 109 -7.14 -4.27 -18.03
CA ALA A 109 -8.42 -3.64 -18.38
C ALA A 109 -8.15 -2.32 -19.11
N ARG A 110 -8.38 -2.28 -20.43
CA ARG A 110 -8.29 -1.05 -21.22
C ARG A 110 -9.32 -0.06 -20.66
N LEU A 111 -8.84 1.08 -20.14
CA LEU A 111 -9.72 2.20 -19.83
C LEU A 111 -10.35 2.64 -21.16
N GLU A 112 -11.67 2.60 -21.28
CA GLU A 112 -12.40 3.23 -22.37
C GLU A 112 -13.01 4.56 -21.88
N PRO A 113 -12.20 5.62 -21.69
CA PRO A 113 -12.68 6.92 -21.20
C PRO A 113 -13.61 7.62 -22.21
N MET A 114 -13.69 7.12 -23.45
CA MET A 114 -14.51 7.70 -24.51
C MET A 114 -15.97 7.21 -24.51
N LYS A 115 -16.35 6.28 -23.62
CA LYS A 115 -17.77 5.92 -23.47
C LYS A 115 -18.52 7.09 -22.83
N LYS A 116 -19.38 7.73 -23.64
CA LYS A 116 -20.25 8.82 -23.20
C LYS A 116 -21.06 8.37 -21.97
N PRO A 117 -21.19 9.21 -20.93
CA PRO A 117 -22.07 8.90 -19.81
C PRO A 117 -23.49 8.70 -20.34
N ARG A 118 -24.17 7.66 -19.88
CA ARG A 118 -25.62 7.52 -20.12
C ARG A 118 -26.27 8.74 -19.48
N SER A 119 -26.92 9.55 -20.31
CA SER A 119 -27.83 10.57 -19.85
C SER A 119 -28.94 9.88 -19.05
N VAL A 120 -29.07 10.26 -17.78
CA VAL A 120 -30.26 10.01 -16.97
C VAL A 120 -31.41 10.88 -17.44
#